data_AF-A0A210R4K5-F1
#
_entry.id   AF-A0A210R4K5-F1
#
_cell.length_a   1.000
_cell.length_b   1.000
_cell.length_c   1.000
_cell.angle_alpha   90.00
_cell.angle_beta   90.00
_cell.angle_gamma   90.00
#
_symmetry.space_group_name_H-M   'P 1'
#
loop_
_entity.id
_entity.type
_entity.pdbx_description
1 polymer ?
#
loop_
_entity_poly.entity_id
_entity_poly.type
_entity_poly.pdbx_seq_one_letter_code
_entity_poly.pdbx_strand_id
1 'polypeptide(L)'
;MLERAKFNPRPRRKIFRATSKKCCKIGVRTAKKKLSCTVDLAVRNNNFVITRLKTTGSNAELKRYGQNLAKKINSCRTAGFGKVFEKCCKYREDFRKSLQMCKVTHRKRTDKRKCRRDVKRRHLSYL
;
A
#
# COMPACT_ATOMS: atom_id res chain seq x y z
N MET A 1 -12.39 26.00 -48.53
CA MET A 1 -12.81 24.89 -47.66
C MET A 1 -11.72 24.69 -46.61
N LEU A 2 -12.00 24.90 -45.32
CA LEU A 2 -11.03 24.74 -44.22
C LEU A 2 -11.56 23.67 -43.27
N GLU A 3 -11.02 22.46 -43.37
CA GLU A 3 -11.30 21.37 -42.42
C GLU A 3 -10.57 21.65 -41.09
N ARG A 4 -11.34 22.06 -40.07
CA ARG A 4 -10.84 22.18 -38.69
C ARG A 4 -10.65 20.77 -38.11
N ALA A 5 -9.41 20.33 -38.03
CA ALA A 5 -9.02 19.11 -37.31
C ALA A 5 -9.52 19.17 -35.86
N LYS A 6 -10.34 18.17 -35.47
CA LYS A 6 -10.86 18.01 -34.11
C LYS A 6 -9.69 17.66 -33.17
N PHE A 7 -9.24 18.63 -32.37
CA PHE A 7 -8.30 18.40 -31.28
C PHE A 7 -8.94 17.46 -30.25
N ASN A 8 -8.50 16.21 -30.23
CA ASN A 8 -8.89 15.22 -29.23
C ASN A 8 -7.85 15.25 -28.10
N PRO A 9 -8.09 15.94 -26.96
CA PRO A 9 -7.12 15.97 -25.87
C PRO A 9 -6.96 14.56 -25.32
N ARG A 10 -5.78 13.96 -25.53
CA ARG A 10 -5.41 12.70 -24.88
C ARG A 10 -5.70 12.81 -23.38
N PRO A 11 -6.30 11.79 -22.73
CA PRO A 11 -6.63 11.87 -21.31
C PRO A 11 -5.35 12.15 -20.51
N ARG A 12 -5.29 13.32 -19.85
CA ARG A 12 -4.17 13.71 -19.01
C ARG A 12 -4.00 12.64 -17.94
N ARG A 13 -2.97 11.80 -18.06
CA ARG A 13 -2.61 10.80 -17.04
C ARG A 13 -2.39 11.56 -15.73
N LYS A 14 -3.29 11.40 -14.75
CA LYS A 14 -3.23 12.10 -13.47
C LYS A 14 -1.91 11.76 -12.76
N ILE A 15 -0.97 12.70 -12.77
CA ILE A 15 0.33 12.59 -12.07
C ILE A 15 0.05 12.45 -10.57
N PHE A 16 0.72 11.50 -9.93
CA PHE A 16 0.59 11.31 -8.49
C PHE A 16 1.21 12.51 -7.75
N ARG A 17 0.36 13.41 -7.25
CA ARG A 17 0.78 14.44 -6.30
C ARG A 17 0.82 13.85 -4.90
N ALA A 18 2.02 13.75 -4.33
CA ALA A 18 2.23 13.26 -2.97
C ALA A 18 1.62 14.20 -1.94
N THR A 19 0.88 13.64 -1.00
CA THR A 19 0.36 14.33 0.19
C THR A 19 0.44 13.35 1.35
N SER A 20 0.49 13.83 2.60
CA SER A 20 0.49 12.98 3.81
C SER A 20 -0.58 11.88 3.76
N LYS A 21 -1.84 12.25 3.47
CA LYS A 21 -2.98 11.32 3.36
C LYS A 21 -2.79 10.29 2.24
N LYS A 22 -2.28 10.69 1.07
CA LYS A 22 -2.03 9.77 -0.04
C LYS A 22 -0.86 8.83 0.27
N CYS A 23 0.21 9.32 0.88
CA CYS A 23 1.37 8.54 1.27
C CYS A 23 1.02 7.52 2.35
N CYS A 24 0.18 7.90 3.32
CA CYS A 24 -0.39 6.96 4.28
C CYS A 24 -1.24 5.87 3.59
N LYS A 25 -2.11 6.24 2.64
CA LYS A 25 -2.87 5.26 1.82
C LYS A 25 -1.95 4.32 1.04
N ILE A 26 -0.83 4.81 0.51
CA ILE A 26 0.18 3.98 -0.16
C ILE A 26 0.82 3.02 0.86
N GLY A 27 1.21 3.48 2.05
CA GLY A 27 1.73 2.63 3.12
C GLY A 27 0.76 1.52 3.55
N VAL A 28 -0.51 1.86 3.74
CA VAL A 28 -1.57 0.88 4.03
C VAL A 28 -1.72 -0.15 2.91
N ARG A 29 -1.59 0.27 1.64
CA ARG A 29 -1.64 -0.64 0.48
C ARG A 29 -0.41 -1.56 0.43
N THR A 30 0.77 -1.02 0.68
CA THR A 30 2.03 -1.78 0.76
C THR A 30 1.94 -2.88 1.82
N ALA A 31 1.50 -2.55 3.03
CA ALA A 31 1.27 -3.52 4.11
C ALA A 31 0.17 -4.55 3.77
N LYS A 32 -0.90 -4.13 3.08
CA LYS A 32 -1.95 -5.06 2.59
C LYS A 32 -1.40 -6.08 1.59
N LYS A 33 -0.37 -5.72 0.83
CA LYS A 33 0.30 -6.62 -0.12
C LYS A 33 1.49 -7.37 0.50
N LYS A 34 1.73 -7.24 1.82
CA LYS A 34 2.85 -7.88 2.54
C LYS A 34 4.22 -7.50 1.95
N LEU A 35 4.33 -6.27 1.48
CA LEU A 35 5.55 -5.68 0.95
C LEU A 35 6.29 -4.92 2.06
N SER A 36 7.59 -4.67 1.90
CA SER A 36 8.39 -3.96 2.92
C SER A 36 7.88 -2.54 3.15
N CYS A 37 7.85 -2.15 4.41
CA CYS A 37 7.48 -0.81 4.86
C CYS A 37 8.64 0.19 4.90
N THR A 38 9.87 -0.24 4.62
CA THR A 38 11.04 0.64 4.57
C THR A 38 11.19 1.26 3.18
N VAL A 39 11.23 2.59 3.12
CA VAL A 39 11.29 3.33 1.85
C VAL A 39 12.56 3.03 1.05
N ASP A 40 13.72 2.97 1.71
CA ASP A 40 15.00 2.74 1.03
C ASP A 40 15.11 1.37 0.40
N LEU A 41 14.55 0.35 1.05
CA LEU A 41 14.43 -0.98 0.46
C LEU A 41 13.45 -0.93 -0.73
N ALA A 42 12.26 -0.34 -0.55
CA ALA A 42 11.25 -0.25 -1.61
C ALA A 42 11.75 0.42 -2.90
N VAL A 43 12.67 1.39 -2.79
CA VAL A 43 13.30 2.09 -3.92
C VAL A 43 14.49 1.32 -4.49
N ARG A 44 15.43 0.83 -3.66
CA ARG A 44 16.64 0.14 -4.14
C ARG A 44 16.36 -1.13 -4.92
N ASN A 45 15.34 -1.89 -4.55
CA ASN A 45 15.15 -3.19 -5.18
C ASN A 45 14.42 -3.14 -6.52
N ASN A 46 13.59 -2.15 -6.86
CA ASN A 46 12.69 -2.12 -8.06
C ASN A 46 11.87 -3.41 -8.36
N ASN A 47 12.06 -4.46 -7.56
CA ASN A 47 11.67 -5.87 -7.68
C ASN A 47 10.81 -6.29 -6.49
N PHE A 48 10.37 -5.34 -5.66
CA PHE A 48 9.74 -5.62 -4.37
C PHE A 48 8.48 -6.49 -4.42
N VAL A 49 7.96 -6.84 -5.61
CA VAL A 49 6.55 -7.16 -5.80
C VAL A 49 6.29 -8.54 -6.43
N ILE A 50 7.28 -9.27 -6.93
CA ILE A 50 6.94 -10.53 -7.64
C ILE A 50 6.81 -11.72 -6.67
N THR A 51 7.63 -11.84 -5.63
CA THR A 51 7.73 -13.11 -4.87
C THR A 51 6.54 -13.40 -3.94
N ARG A 52 5.69 -12.42 -3.60
CA ARG A 52 4.60 -12.63 -2.61
C ARG A 52 3.20 -12.19 -3.05
N LEU A 53 3.04 -11.58 -4.23
CA LEU A 53 1.70 -11.37 -4.78
C LEU A 53 1.18 -12.67 -5.39
N LYS A 54 0.57 -13.52 -4.53
CA LYS A 54 -0.41 -14.51 -4.97
C LYS A 54 -1.62 -13.75 -5.52
N THR A 55 -1.53 -13.27 -6.75
CA THR A 55 -2.67 -12.75 -7.52
C THR A 55 -2.62 -13.40 -8.88
N THR A 56 -3.71 -14.05 -9.24
CA THR A 56 -4.04 -14.66 -10.53
C THR A 56 -4.08 -13.60 -11.64
N GLY A 57 -2.90 -13.08 -12.02
CA GLY A 57 -2.75 -12.08 -13.07
C GLY A 57 -1.44 -12.33 -13.82
N SER A 58 -1.36 -11.84 -15.06
CA SER A 58 -0.18 -12.05 -15.91
C SER A 58 1.08 -11.44 -15.26
N ASN A 59 2.23 -12.11 -15.40
CA ASN A 59 3.51 -11.64 -14.83
C ASN A 59 3.87 -10.19 -15.25
N ALA A 60 3.42 -9.76 -16.43
CA ALA A 60 3.63 -8.41 -16.96
C ALA A 60 2.84 -7.34 -16.19
N GLU A 61 1.59 -7.61 -15.81
CA GLU A 61 0.76 -6.69 -15.02
C GLU A 61 1.30 -6.52 -13.60
N LEU A 62 1.82 -7.60 -13.01
CA LEU A 62 2.47 -7.58 -11.70
C LEU A 62 3.72 -6.69 -11.70
N LYS A 63 4.56 -6.81 -12.73
CA LYS A 63 5.77 -5.98 -12.89
C LYS A 63 5.39 -4.50 -13.06
N ARG A 64 4.42 -4.18 -13.92
CA ARG A 64 3.91 -2.80 -14.12
C ARG A 64 3.31 -2.22 -12.84
N TYR A 65 2.56 -3.03 -12.09
CA TYR A 65 1.98 -2.63 -10.81
C TYR A 65 3.06 -2.30 -9.77
N GLY A 66 4.08 -3.15 -9.66
CA GLY A 66 5.20 -2.94 -8.75
C GLY A 66 5.98 -1.67 -9.05
N GLN A 67 6.30 -1.43 -10.33
CA GLN A 67 6.97 -0.21 -10.77
C GLN A 67 6.15 1.04 -10.45
N ASN A 68 4.83 1.01 -10.68
CA ASN A 68 3.94 2.13 -10.35
C ASN A 68 3.84 2.39 -8.85
N LEU A 69 3.91 1.34 -8.02
CA LEU A 69 3.92 1.49 -6.56
C LEU A 69 5.24 2.08 -6.09
N ALA A 70 6.37 1.59 -6.59
CA ALA A 70 7.71 2.11 -6.27
C ALA A 70 7.82 3.61 -6.63
N LYS A 71 7.34 4.02 -7.81
CA LYS A 71 7.29 5.44 -8.20
C LYS A 71 6.50 6.30 -7.22
N LYS A 72 5.36 5.81 -6.71
CA LYS A 72 4.53 6.52 -5.72
C LYS A 72 5.20 6.60 -4.35
N ILE A 73 5.89 5.53 -3.93
CA ILE A 73 6.68 5.51 -2.69
C ILE A 73 7.83 6.50 -2.78
N ASN A 74 8.56 6.52 -3.90
CA ASN A 74 9.62 7.48 -4.14
C ASN A 74 9.08 8.92 -4.14
N SER A 75 7.93 9.17 -4.78
CA SER A 75 7.27 10.48 -4.73
C SER A 75 6.93 10.91 -3.30
N CYS A 76 6.52 9.98 -2.43
CA CYS A 76 6.28 10.25 -1.02
C CYS A 76 7.57 10.58 -0.26
N ARG A 77 8.68 9.91 -0.58
CA ARG A 77 10.00 10.22 -0.03
C ARG A 77 10.45 11.62 -0.43
N THR A 78 10.46 11.91 -1.73
CA THR A 78 10.93 13.19 -2.29
C THR A 78 10.09 14.37 -1.79
N ALA A 79 8.80 14.16 -1.54
CA ALA A 79 7.91 15.17 -0.98
C ALA A 79 7.97 15.29 0.56
N GLY A 80 8.95 14.68 1.24
CA GLY A 80 9.11 14.75 2.70
C GLY A 80 8.13 13.89 3.51
N PHE A 81 7.23 13.15 2.86
CA PHE A 81 6.25 12.26 3.51
C PHE A 81 6.73 10.81 3.66
N GLY A 82 8.04 10.55 3.53
CA GLY A 82 8.62 9.21 3.70
C GLY A 82 8.28 8.60 5.06
N LYS A 83 8.53 9.32 6.15
CA LYS A 83 8.20 8.88 7.52
C LYS A 83 6.70 8.61 7.71
N VAL A 84 5.83 9.41 7.08
CA VAL A 84 4.36 9.21 7.14
C VAL A 84 3.97 7.91 6.44
N PHE A 85 4.56 7.63 5.28
CA PHE A 85 4.38 6.35 4.59
C PHE A 85 4.82 5.18 5.47
N GLU A 86 6.02 5.23 6.05
CA GLU A 86 6.57 4.14 6.87
C GLU A 86 5.71 3.90 8.11
N LYS A 87 5.33 4.97 8.82
CA LYS A 87 4.46 4.89 10.00
C LYS A 87 3.14 4.19 9.67
N CYS A 88 2.45 4.65 8.61
CA CYS A 88 1.18 4.04 8.21
C CYS A 88 1.33 2.60 7.69
N CYS A 89 2.47 2.28 7.07
CA CYS A 89 2.75 0.93 6.61
C CYS A 89 3.00 -0.02 7.79
N LYS A 90 3.93 0.31 8.69
CA LYS A 90 4.25 -0.49 9.89
C LYS A 90 3.02 -0.70 10.76
N TYR A 91 2.31 0.39 11.02
CA TYR A 91 1.05 0.34 11.77
C TYR A 91 0.04 -0.66 11.18
N ARG A 92 -0.11 -0.65 9.85
CA ARG A 92 -1.02 -1.59 9.18
C ARG A 92 -0.48 -3.02 9.17
N GLU A 93 0.84 -3.19 9.12
CA GLU A 93 1.48 -4.49 9.26
C GLU A 93 1.24 -5.09 10.65
N ASP A 94 1.47 -4.31 11.70
CA ASP A 94 1.29 -4.73 13.10
C ASP A 94 -0.17 -5.04 13.43
N PHE A 95 -1.11 -4.26 12.87
CA PHE A 95 -2.53 -4.59 12.93
C PHE A 95 -2.81 -5.99 12.37
N ARG A 96 -2.20 -6.34 11.23
CA ARG A 96 -2.41 -7.65 10.61
C ARG A 96 -1.73 -8.77 11.37
N LYS A 97 -0.53 -8.54 11.89
CA LYS A 97 0.17 -9.48 12.78
C LYS A 97 -0.70 -9.76 14.01
N SER A 98 -1.21 -8.72 14.66
CA SER A 98 -2.10 -8.82 15.82
C SER A 98 -3.37 -9.62 15.50
N LEU A 99 -4.03 -9.35 14.35
CA LEU A 99 -5.18 -10.12 13.91
C LEU A 99 -4.85 -11.59 13.61
N GLN A 100 -3.65 -11.87 13.10
CA GLN A 100 -3.18 -13.23 12.85
C GLN A 100 -2.91 -13.94 14.18
N MET A 101 -2.24 -13.28 15.13
CA MET A 101 -2.01 -13.81 16.49
C MET A 101 -3.33 -14.20 17.16
N CYS A 102 -4.37 -13.37 17.07
CA CYS A 102 -5.70 -13.74 17.57
C CYS A 102 -6.23 -15.07 17.00
N LYS A 103 -5.84 -15.48 15.79
CA LYS A 103 -6.24 -16.76 15.20
C LYS A 103 -5.43 -17.94 15.73
N VAL A 104 -4.14 -17.74 16.00
CA VAL A 104 -3.21 -18.80 16.40
C VAL A 104 -3.25 -19.03 17.91
N THR A 105 -3.32 -17.96 18.69
CA THR A 105 -3.26 -18.00 20.17
C THR A 105 -4.51 -18.62 20.79
N HIS A 106 -5.68 -18.36 20.23
CA HIS A 106 -6.94 -18.84 20.80
C HIS A 106 -7.45 -20.06 20.01
N ARG A 107 -7.91 -21.10 20.70
CA ARG A 107 -8.60 -22.24 20.06
C ARG A 107 -10.10 -21.93 19.84
N LYS A 108 -10.79 -21.44 20.88
CA LYS A 108 -12.23 -21.16 20.89
C LYS A 108 -12.60 -19.96 19.99
N ARG A 109 -13.75 -20.06 19.32
CA ARG A 109 -14.26 -19.03 18.39
C ARG A 109 -14.65 -17.72 19.09
N THR A 110 -15.15 -17.81 20.32
CA THR A 110 -15.52 -16.67 21.17
C THR A 110 -14.31 -15.80 21.51
N ASP A 111 -13.22 -16.42 21.96
CA ASP A 111 -11.98 -15.73 22.31
C ASP A 111 -11.31 -15.09 21.09
N LYS A 112 -11.33 -15.79 19.94
CA LYS A 112 -10.92 -15.22 18.64
C LYS A 112 -11.70 -13.95 18.31
N ARG A 113 -13.02 -13.93 18.54
CA ARG A 113 -13.87 -12.75 18.29
C ARG A 113 -13.55 -11.62 19.26
N LYS A 114 -13.34 -11.91 20.55
CA LYS A 114 -12.97 -10.92 21.57
C LYS A 114 -11.62 -10.27 21.23
N CYS A 115 -10.58 -11.07 21.02
CA CYS A 115 -9.26 -10.60 20.62
C CYS A 115 -9.29 -9.71 19.36
N ARG A 116 -10.05 -10.10 18.32
CA ARG A 116 -10.19 -9.26 17.11
C ARG A 116 -10.88 -7.92 17.39
N ARG A 117 -11.87 -7.87 18.29
CA ARG A 117 -12.51 -6.61 18.69
C ARG A 117 -11.53 -5.72 19.43
N ASP A 118 -10.75 -6.28 20.35
CA ASP A 118 -9.76 -5.52 21.13
C ASP A 118 -8.62 -4.98 20.27
N VAL A 119 -8.14 -5.78 19.32
CA VAL A 119 -7.16 -5.35 18.32
C VAL A 119 -7.73 -4.23 17.45
N LYS A 120 -8.99 -4.35 16.99
CA LYS A 120 -9.65 -3.28 16.23
C LYS A 120 -9.82 -2.00 17.05
N ARG A 121 -10.21 -2.11 18.32
CA ARG A 121 -10.39 -0.95 19.22
C ARG A 121 -9.06 -0.21 19.42
N ARG A 122 -7.99 -0.93 19.78
CA ARG A 122 -6.63 -0.39 19.91
C ARG A 122 -6.15 0.29 18.64
N HIS A 123 -6.57 -0.20 17.48
CA HIS A 123 -6.15 0.32 16.18
C HIS A 123 -7.10 1.32 15.51
N LEU A 124 -8.25 1.62 16.11
CA LEU A 124 -9.16 2.67 15.64
C LEU A 124 -8.74 4.05 16.13
N SER A 125 -8.05 4.14 17.27
CA SER A 125 -7.62 5.39 17.90
C SER A 125 -6.52 6.18 17.15
N TYR A 126 -6.04 5.69 16.01
CA TYR A 126 -4.88 6.23 15.28
C TYR A 126 -5.14 6.49 13.78
N LEU A 127 -6.40 6.35 13.33
CA LEU A 127 -6.86 6.65 11.98
C LEU A 127 -7.81 7.83 11.98
#